data_AF-A0A3D2BVA0-F1
#
_entry.id   AF-A0A3D2BVA0-F1
#
_cell.length_a   1.000
_cell.length_b   1.000
_cell.length_c   1.000
_cell.angle_alpha   90.00
_cell.angle_beta   90.00
_cell.angle_gamma   90.00
#
_symmetry.space_group_name_H-M   'P 1'
#
loop_
_entity.id
_entity.type
_entity.pdbx_description
1 polymer ?
#
loop_
_entity_poly.entity_id
_entity_poly.type
_entity_poly.pdbx_seq_one_letter_code
_entity_poly.pdbx_strand_id
1 'polypeptide(L)'
;MDDIEAPDLAAPEARPTIPILPGRHKRVYAGHPWVYSNEIDMTADLKTLTPGAIVTLTDAYQRPLGTAMFNPRPLISARVLDRNAAAEINSDWL
;
A
#
# COMPACT_ATOMS: atom_id res chain seq x y z
N MET A 1 5.27 -19.07 25.14
CA MET A 1 4.38 -19.00 23.98
C MET A 1 3.97 -17.56 23.93
N ASP A 2 4.93 -16.73 23.54
CA ASP A 2 4.80 -15.29 23.58
C ASP A 2 3.64 -14.90 22.68
N ASP A 3 2.67 -14.21 23.28
CA ASP A 3 1.61 -13.51 22.56
C ASP A 3 2.28 -12.68 21.47
N ILE A 4 2.15 -13.13 20.23
CA ILE A 4 2.42 -12.28 19.07
C ILE A 4 1.24 -11.31 19.07
N GLU A 5 1.38 -10.21 19.80
CA GLU A 5 0.60 -9.00 19.58
C GLU A 5 0.91 -8.61 18.14
N ALA A 6 0.10 -9.11 17.20
CA ALA A 6 0.19 -8.74 15.80
C ALA A 6 0.11 -7.21 15.84
N PRO A 7 1.18 -6.49 15.42
CA PRO A 7 1.15 -5.04 15.45
C PRO A 7 -0.14 -4.66 14.72
N ASP A 8 -1.01 -3.89 15.39
CA ASP A 8 -2.19 -3.29 14.80
C ASP A 8 -1.83 -2.99 13.34
N LEU A 9 -2.39 -3.78 12.42
CA LEU A 9 -2.01 -3.82 11.00
C LEU A 9 -2.61 -2.58 10.36
N ALA A 10 -2.04 -1.46 10.81
CA ALA A 10 -2.56 -0.12 10.98
C ALA A 10 -4.03 0.04 10.61
N ALA A 11 -4.85 0.39 11.60
CA ALA A 11 -6.14 1.04 11.40
C ALA A 11 -6.07 1.95 10.14
N PRO A 12 -7.05 1.88 9.22
CA PRO A 12 -6.94 2.49 7.89
C PRO A 12 -6.49 3.96 7.87
N GLU A 13 -6.87 4.73 8.88
CA GLU A 13 -6.51 6.14 9.09
C GLU A 13 -5.04 6.39 9.45
N ALA A 14 -4.33 5.39 9.98
CA ALA A 14 -2.94 5.51 10.44
C ALA A 14 -1.91 5.04 9.40
N ARG A 15 -2.36 4.50 8.27
CA ARG A 15 -1.50 3.91 7.23
C ARG A 15 -0.67 4.98 6.51
N PRO A 16 0.63 4.72 6.26
CA PRO A 16 1.40 5.53 5.31
C PRO A 16 0.72 5.56 3.95
N THR A 17 0.81 6.70 3.26
CA THR A 17 0.26 6.88 1.91
C THR A 17 1.37 6.77 0.86
N ILE A 18 1.12 5.96 -0.17
CA ILE A 18 2.01 5.79 -1.32
C ILE A 18 1.39 6.47 -2.55
N PRO A 19 1.86 7.66 -2.92
CA PRO A 19 1.40 8.34 -4.12
C PRO A 19 1.95 7.67 -5.38
N ILE A 20 1.04 7.33 -6.31
CA ILE A 20 1.38 6.90 -7.66
C ILE A 20 1.56 8.15 -8.54
N LEU A 21 2.64 8.17 -9.31
CA LEU A 21 2.99 9.24 -10.23
C LEU A 21 1.83 9.57 -11.19
N PRO A 22 1.69 10.85 -11.62
CA PRO A 22 0.66 11.26 -12.55
C PRO A 22 0.58 10.37 -13.80
N GLY A 23 -0.63 9.91 -14.14
CA GLY A 23 -0.89 9.08 -15.30
C GLY A 23 -0.49 7.60 -15.19
N ARG A 24 0.21 7.18 -14.12
CA ARG A 24 0.64 5.78 -13.91
C ARG A 24 -0.37 4.92 -13.14
N HIS A 25 -1.33 5.54 -12.46
CA HIS A 25 -2.36 4.86 -11.66
C HIS A 25 -3.43 4.11 -12.47
N LYS A 26 -3.53 4.35 -13.80
CA LYS A 26 -4.64 3.83 -14.63
C LYS A 26 -4.79 2.30 -14.57
N ARG A 27 -3.68 1.56 -14.53
CA ARG A 27 -3.71 0.09 -14.47
C ARG A 27 -4.22 -0.40 -13.12
N VAL A 28 -3.74 0.21 -12.03
CA VAL A 28 -4.19 -0.08 -10.67
C VAL A 28 -5.68 0.22 -10.53
N TYR A 29 -6.11 1.38 -11.03
CA TYR A 29 -7.52 1.78 -11.08
C TYR A 29 -8.39 0.77 -11.86
N ALA A 30 -7.87 0.23 -12.97
CA ALA A 30 -8.54 -0.81 -13.76
C ALA A 30 -8.48 -2.22 -13.12
N GLY A 31 -7.90 -2.37 -11.92
CA GLY A 31 -7.86 -3.62 -11.17
C GLY A 31 -6.58 -4.45 -11.32
N HIS A 32 -5.53 -3.92 -11.96
CA HIS A 32 -4.24 -4.60 -11.97
C HIS A 32 -3.63 -4.59 -10.55
N PRO A 33 -3.22 -5.75 -10.01
CA PRO A 33 -2.87 -5.86 -8.59
C PRO A 33 -1.46 -5.36 -8.24
N TRP A 34 -0.64 -4.97 -9.22
CA TRP A 34 0.77 -4.63 -9.00
C TRP A 34 1.07 -3.17 -9.32
N VAL A 35 1.81 -2.53 -8.42
CA VAL A 35 2.40 -1.21 -8.62
C VAL A 35 3.91 -1.37 -8.68
N TYR A 36 4.52 -0.85 -9.74
CA TYR A 36 5.97 -0.93 -9.90
C TYR A 36 6.69 0.25 -9.23
N SER A 37 7.94 0.03 -8.80
CA SER A 37 8.76 1.05 -8.13
C SER A 37 8.90 2.35 -8.93
N ASN A 38 8.93 2.26 -10.26
CA ASN A 38 9.04 3.40 -11.18
C ASN A 38 7.71 4.13 -11.43
N GLU A 39 6.61 3.64 -10.88
CA GLU A 39 5.29 4.28 -10.93
C GLU A 39 4.98 5.05 -9.65
N ILE A 40 5.82 4.91 -8.61
CA ILE A 40 5.63 5.52 -7.29
C ILE A 40 6.54 6.74 -7.17
N ASP A 41 6.04 7.80 -6.56
CA ASP A 41 6.89 8.92 -6.14
C ASP A 41 7.69 8.53 -4.89
N MET A 42 8.83 7.87 -5.10
CA MET A 42 9.58 7.18 -4.06
C MET A 42 10.43 8.16 -3.23
N THR A 43 9.85 8.74 -2.17
CA THR A 43 10.54 9.63 -1.23
C THR A 43 11.52 8.87 -0.33
N ALA A 44 12.39 9.61 0.40
CA ALA A 44 13.29 9.01 1.37
C ALA A 44 12.54 8.28 2.50
N ASP A 45 11.44 8.85 2.99
CA ASP A 45 10.61 8.27 4.04
C ASP A 45 9.93 6.98 3.59
N LEU A 46 9.49 6.90 2.33
CA LEU A 46 8.90 5.66 1.81
C LEU A 46 9.93 4.53 1.71
N LYS A 47 11.20 4.87 1.46
CA LYS A 47 12.30 3.88 1.38
C LYS A 47 12.69 3.32 2.74
N THR A 48 12.36 4.00 3.84
CA THR A 48 12.63 3.52 5.21
C THR A 48 11.51 2.66 5.78
N LEU A 49 10.35 2.60 5.12
CA LEU A 49 9.23 1.74 5.54
C LEU A 49 9.66 0.27 5.64
N THR A 50 9.19 -0.38 6.71
CA THR A 50 9.40 -1.81 6.92
C THR A 50 8.82 -2.59 5.73
N PRO A 51 9.61 -3.46 5.07
CA PRO A 51 9.08 -4.34 4.04
C PRO A 51 7.90 -5.17 4.56
N GLY A 52 6.78 -5.11 3.85
CA GLY A 52 5.52 -5.73 4.24
C GLY A 52 4.53 -4.81 4.95
N ALA A 53 4.88 -3.54 5.18
CA ALA A 53 3.95 -2.57 5.73
C ALA A 53 2.66 -2.46 4.87
N ILE A 54 1.51 -2.35 5.56
CA ILE A 54 0.23 -2.06 4.93
C ILE A 54 0.11 -0.55 4.71
N VAL A 55 -0.27 -0.16 3.50
CA VAL A 55 -0.28 1.24 3.07
C VAL A 55 -1.52 1.57 2.26
N THR A 56 -1.85 2.84 2.20
CA THR A 56 -2.89 3.36 1.29
C THR A 56 -2.26 3.81 -0.01
N LEU A 57 -2.74 3.29 -1.14
CA LEU A 57 -2.35 3.79 -2.46
C LEU A 57 -3.18 5.00 -2.83
N THR A 58 -2.54 6.06 -3.34
CA THR A 58 -3.24 7.24 -3.86
C THR A 58 -2.81 7.59 -5.28
N ASP A 59 -3.67 8.30 -6.00
CA ASP A 59 -3.23 9.02 -7.19
C ASP A 59 -2.46 10.30 -6.81
N ALA A 60 -1.93 11.00 -7.82
CA ALA A 60 -1.22 12.26 -7.63
C ALA A 60 -2.08 13.40 -7.03
N TYR A 61 -3.40 13.23 -6.93
CA TYR A 61 -4.34 14.16 -6.31
C TYR A 61 -4.80 13.69 -4.93
N GLN A 62 -4.08 12.74 -4.32
CA GLN A 62 -4.39 12.17 -3.00
C GLN A 62 -5.73 11.42 -2.93
N ARG A 63 -6.27 10.97 -4.08
CA ARG A 63 -7.48 10.14 -4.08
C ARG A 63 -7.12 8.69 -3.79
N PRO A 64 -7.80 8.01 -2.85
CA PRO A 64 -7.50 6.63 -2.52
C PRO A 64 -7.84 5.69 -3.69
N LEU A 65 -6.94 4.74 -3.94
CA LEU A 65 -7.07 3.70 -4.96
C LEU A 65 -7.26 2.30 -4.35
N GLY A 66 -6.89 2.13 -3.08
CA GLY A 66 -6.97 0.86 -2.36
C GLY A 66 -5.90 0.75 -1.28
N THR A 67 -5.87 -0.40 -0.61
CA THR A 67 -4.85 -0.77 0.36
C THR A 67 -3.93 -1.85 -0.22
N ALA A 68 -2.64 -1.78 0.13
CA ALA A 68 -1.62 -2.65 -0.44
C ALA A 68 -0.58 -3.05 0.60
N MET A 69 0.05 -4.20 0.37
CA MET A 69 1.33 -4.54 1.00
C MET A 69 2.45 -3.84 0.24
N PHE A 70 3.30 -3.09 0.93
CA PHE A 70 4.42 -2.35 0.35
C PHE A 70 5.78 -2.95 0.72
N ASN A 71 6.67 -3.00 -0.26
CA ASN A 71 8.07 -3.34 -0.07
C ASN A 71 8.91 -2.44 -0.99
N PRO A 72 9.77 -1.55 -0.45
CA PRO A 72 10.51 -0.60 -1.27
C PRO A 72 11.64 -1.22 -2.12
N ARG A 73 11.98 -2.50 -1.89
CA ARG A 73 13.15 -3.16 -2.49
C ARG A 73 12.91 -3.77 -3.88
N PRO A 74 11.86 -4.59 -4.12
CA PRO A 74 11.62 -5.21 -5.42
C PRO A 74 10.97 -4.26 -6.43
N LEU A 75 11.04 -4.63 -7.72
CA LEU A 75 10.37 -3.91 -8.82
C LEU A 75 8.86 -3.83 -8.61
N ILE A 76 8.20 -4.91 -8.19
CA ILE A 76 6.79 -4.88 -7.76
C ILE A 76 6.77 -4.40 -6.31
N SER A 77 6.78 -3.09 -6.12
CA SER A 77 6.91 -2.48 -4.79
C SER A 77 5.61 -2.46 -4.01
N ALA A 78 4.45 -2.46 -4.67
CA ALA A 78 3.18 -2.62 -3.97
C ALA A 78 2.31 -3.72 -4.61
N ARG A 79 1.68 -4.51 -3.75
CA ARG A 79 0.69 -5.52 -4.12
C ARG A 79 -0.65 -5.12 -3.50
N VAL A 80 -1.61 -4.79 -4.34
CA VAL A 80 -2.96 -4.42 -3.93
C VAL A 80 -3.60 -5.62 -3.22
N LEU A 81 -4.14 -5.36 -2.04
CA LEU A 81 -4.88 -6.34 -1.24
C LEU A 81 -6.38 -6.13 -1.44
N ASP A 82 -6.83 -4.88 -1.29
CA ASP A 82 -8.23 -4.50 -1.47
C ASP A 82 -8.34 -3.16 -2.21
N ARG A 83 -9.42 -2.99 -2.99
CA ARG A 83 -9.75 -1.72 -3.66
C ARG A 83 -10.38 -0.71 -2.70
N ASN A 84 -10.96 -1.18 -1.60
CA ASN A 84 -11.38 -0.35 -0.50
C ASN A 84 -10.14 0.00 0.35
N ALA A 85 -9.69 1.26 0.27
CA ALA A 85 -8.59 1.74 1.10
C ALA A 85 -8.87 1.62 2.61
N ALA A 86 -10.14 1.60 3.01
CA ALA A 86 -10.59 1.43 4.38
C ALA A 86 -10.72 -0.04 4.82
N ALA A 87 -10.40 -1.03 3.97
CA ALA A 87 -10.46 -2.44 4.36
C ALA A 87 -9.46 -2.71 5.50
N GLU A 88 -9.94 -3.35 6.56
CA GLU A 88 -9.09 -3.88 7.63
C GLU A 88 -8.45 -5.18 7.15
N ILE A 89 -7.12 -5.21 7.09
CA ILE A 89 -6.37 -6.38 6.61
C ILE A 89 -5.98 -7.22 7.83
N ASN A 90 -6.94 -7.99 8.33
CA ASN A 90 -6.80 -8.87 9.49
C ASN A 90 -7.26 -10.31 9.11
N SER A 91 -7.38 -11.20 10.10
CA SER A 91 -7.78 -12.59 9.87
C SER A 91 -9.20 -12.75 9.30
N ASP A 92 -10.10 -11.80 9.55
CA ASP A 92 -11.49 -11.85 9.06
C ASP A 92 -11.60 -11.47 7.57
N TRP A 93 -10.55 -10.88 7.00
CA TRP A 93 -10.47 -10.53 5.58
C TRP A 93 -10.13 -11.73 4.67
N LEU A 94 -9.49 -12.78 5.20
CA LEU A 94 -9.07 -13.97 4.47
C LEU A 94 -10.24 -14.90 4.09
#